data_AF-G6CBW3-F1
#
_entry.id   AF-G6CBW3-F1
#
_cell.length_a   1.000
_cell.length_b   1.000
_cell.length_c   1.000
_cell.angle_alpha   90.00
_cell.angle_beta   90.00
_cell.angle_gamma   90.00
#
_symmetry.space_group_name_H-M   'P 1'
#
loop_
_entity.id
_entity.type
_entity.pdbx_description
1 polymer ?
#
loop_
_entity_poly.entity_id
_entity_poly.type
_entity_poly.pdbx_seq_one_letter_code
_entity_poly.pdbx_strand_id
1 'polypeptide(L)'
;EAAQRFRLNIGLEPQLASGVMPSSGGKLSHLADNLSALAKNLDGSVDDVVEGNSDILVDSYRKLSRNKEIPGQAHHLNQNAAFKDVIPRKEGLSIKLEGNIRKDIGSPHYKAHESLEQFWDQYRKGGELHRTRPTMAEYNVALEKSLIDAGLTPNQAKDVVSKAMEQQLSYGLAAEKFVPRIPGKMYLPK
;
A
#
# COMPACT_ATOMS: atom_id res chain seq x y z
N GLU A 1 -4.69 -11.21 -40.75
CA GLU A 1 -3.95 -10.48 -39.70
C GLU A 1 -4.73 -10.63 -38.40
N ALA A 2 -4.16 -11.35 -37.44
CA ALA A 2 -4.91 -12.03 -36.38
C ALA A 2 -4.87 -11.24 -35.06
N ALA A 3 -6.05 -10.90 -34.54
CA ALA A 3 -6.25 -10.50 -33.16
C ALA A 3 -6.46 -11.77 -32.30
N GLN A 4 -5.55 -12.04 -31.37
CA GLN A 4 -5.62 -13.21 -30.49
C GLN A 4 -6.27 -12.85 -29.16
N ARG A 5 -7.49 -13.35 -28.97
CA ARG A 5 -8.25 -13.32 -27.71
C ARG A 5 -7.74 -14.43 -26.79
N PHE A 6 -7.12 -14.07 -25.66
CA PHE A 6 -6.80 -15.02 -24.59
C PHE A 6 -8.07 -15.36 -23.79
N ARG A 7 -8.47 -16.63 -23.80
CA ARG A 7 -9.48 -17.20 -22.88
C ARG A 7 -8.71 -17.92 -21.77
N LEU A 8 -8.92 -17.52 -20.51
CA LEU A 8 -8.48 -18.27 -19.34
C LEU A 8 -9.51 -19.37 -19.06
N ASN A 9 -9.09 -20.62 -19.21
CA ASN A 9 -9.88 -21.80 -18.90
C ASN A 9 -9.61 -22.20 -17.44
N ILE A 10 -10.44 -21.72 -16.51
CA ILE A 10 -10.40 -22.19 -15.12
C ILE A 10 -11.27 -23.45 -15.06
N GLY A 11 -10.61 -24.62 -15.10
CA GLY A 11 -11.27 -25.90 -14.89
C GLY A 11 -11.67 -26.05 -13.43
N LEU A 12 -12.97 -26.02 -13.17
CA LEU A 12 -13.59 -26.50 -11.94
C LEU A 12 -14.31 -27.80 -12.27
N GLU A 13 -13.78 -28.92 -11.83
CA GLU A 13 -14.54 -30.16 -11.70
C GLU A 13 -14.94 -30.35 -10.22
N PRO A 14 -16.23 -30.62 -9.91
CA PRO A 14 -16.64 -30.98 -8.57
C PRO A 14 -16.68 -32.51 -8.43
N GLN A 15 -15.90 -33.06 -7.49
CA GLN A 15 -16.13 -34.43 -7.02
C GLN A 15 -16.36 -34.43 -5.50
N LEU A 16 -17.56 -34.87 -5.13
CA LEU A 16 -18.00 -35.17 -3.77
C LEU A 16 -17.51 -36.57 -3.40
N ALA A 17 -16.84 -36.72 -2.24
CA ALA A 17 -17.12 -37.73 -1.20
C ALA A 17 -15.89 -38.07 -0.33
N SER A 18 -16.11 -37.94 0.99
CA SER A 18 -15.62 -38.74 2.12
C SER A 18 -14.17 -39.27 2.17
N GLY A 19 -13.45 -38.87 3.23
CA GLY A 19 -12.53 -39.76 3.95
C GLY A 19 -11.05 -39.39 3.92
N VAL A 20 -10.51 -39.13 5.12
CA VAL A 20 -9.09 -39.13 5.52
C VAL A 20 -8.26 -37.89 5.14
N MET A 21 -7.87 -37.15 6.19
CA MET A 21 -6.75 -36.21 6.15
C MET A 21 -5.42 -36.97 6.08
N PRO A 22 -4.44 -36.47 5.30
CA PRO A 22 -3.06 -36.49 5.75
C PRO A 22 -2.48 -35.07 5.77
N SER A 23 -1.84 -34.74 6.89
CA SER A 23 -0.95 -33.60 7.01
C SER A 23 0.26 -33.76 6.08
N SER A 24 0.59 -32.75 5.27
CA SER A 24 1.89 -32.06 5.26
C SER A 24 2.06 -31.20 4.00
N GLY A 25 2.73 -30.05 4.15
CA GLY A 25 3.68 -29.58 3.12
C GLY A 25 3.27 -28.47 2.14
N GLY A 26 2.06 -27.93 2.17
CA GLY A 26 1.62 -26.96 1.15
C GLY A 26 1.64 -25.49 1.60
N LYS A 27 2.79 -24.89 1.96
CA LYS A 27 2.84 -23.43 2.23
C LYS A 27 4.20 -22.74 2.06
N LEU A 28 5.06 -23.24 1.18
CA LEU A 28 6.32 -22.55 0.80
C LEU A 28 6.43 -22.25 -0.71
N SER A 29 5.68 -22.94 -1.57
CA SER A 29 5.75 -22.74 -3.03
C SER A 29 5.29 -21.34 -3.44
N HIS A 30 4.13 -20.89 -2.97
CA HIS A 30 3.57 -19.59 -3.34
C HIS A 30 4.42 -18.38 -2.91
N LEU A 31 5.23 -18.51 -1.86
CA LEU A 31 6.12 -17.43 -1.43
C LEU A 31 7.40 -17.38 -2.29
N ALA A 32 7.92 -18.55 -2.67
CA ALA A 32 9.06 -18.67 -3.60
C ALA A 32 8.70 -18.21 -5.02
N ASP A 33 7.46 -18.44 -5.44
CA ASP A 33 6.94 -17.98 -6.73
C ASP A 33 6.86 -16.44 -6.78
N ASN A 34 6.42 -15.80 -5.68
CA ASN A 34 6.37 -14.34 -5.58
C ASN A 34 7.77 -13.70 -5.48
N LEU A 35 8.71 -14.34 -4.76
CA LEU A 35 10.12 -13.90 -4.74
C LEU A 35 10.80 -14.05 -6.11
N SER A 36 10.52 -15.13 -6.83
CA SER A 36 11.06 -15.36 -8.18
C SER A 36 10.45 -14.40 -9.21
N ALA A 37 9.16 -14.07 -9.07
CA ALA A 37 8.51 -13.04 -9.88
C ALA A 37 9.11 -11.64 -9.59
N LEU A 38 9.41 -11.32 -8.33
CA LEU A 38 10.07 -10.08 -7.94
C LEU A 38 11.51 -9.98 -8.51
N ALA A 39 12.29 -11.07 -8.45
CA ALA A 39 13.64 -11.12 -9.02
C ALA A 39 13.63 -11.02 -10.55
N LYS A 40 12.66 -11.67 -11.23
CA LYS A 40 12.48 -11.55 -12.69
C LYS A 40 12.10 -10.14 -13.13
N ASN A 41 11.37 -9.40 -12.31
CA ASN A 41 11.00 -8.02 -12.59
C ASN A 41 12.17 -7.02 -12.36
N LEU A 42 13.27 -7.43 -11.72
CA LEU A 42 14.49 -6.63 -11.61
C LEU A 42 15.46 -6.82 -12.79
N ASP A 43 15.39 -7.97 -13.48
CA ASP A 43 16.32 -8.38 -14.54
C ASP A 43 15.88 -7.96 -15.96
N GLY A 44 14.61 -7.53 -16.12
CA GLY A 44 14.02 -7.27 -17.43
C GLY A 44 13.51 -5.84 -17.61
N SER A 45 14.41 -4.89 -17.89
CA SER A 45 14.25 -3.78 -18.85
C SER A 45 15.18 -2.61 -18.49
N VAL A 46 16.46 -2.78 -18.84
CA VAL A 46 17.33 -1.66 -19.20
C VAL A 46 17.02 -1.35 -20.66
N ASP A 47 16.18 -0.35 -20.94
CA ASP A 47 16.17 0.43 -22.21
C ASP A 47 14.89 1.29 -22.42
N ASP A 48 14.34 1.94 -21.37
CA ASP A 48 13.33 3.00 -21.55
C ASP A 48 13.26 3.94 -20.31
N VAL A 49 14.38 4.55 -19.90
CA VAL A 49 14.42 5.47 -18.75
C VAL A 49 15.00 6.83 -19.13
N VAL A 50 14.17 7.64 -19.78
CA VAL A 50 14.28 9.11 -19.68
C VAL A 50 12.95 9.66 -19.14
N GLU A 51 12.59 9.26 -17.93
CA GLU A 51 11.73 10.06 -17.05
C GLU A 51 12.22 9.93 -15.60
N GLY A 52 13.06 10.89 -15.21
CA GLY A 52 13.37 11.31 -13.84
C GLY A 52 13.34 10.26 -12.74
N ASN A 53 14.42 9.47 -12.61
CA ASN A 53 14.71 8.71 -11.39
C ASN A 53 15.12 9.66 -10.25
N SER A 54 14.18 10.50 -9.79
CA SER A 54 14.33 11.27 -8.56
C SER A 54 13.82 10.41 -7.43
N ASP A 55 14.75 9.88 -6.62
CA ASP A 55 14.42 9.15 -5.41
C ASP A 55 13.50 10.00 -4.53
N ILE A 56 12.30 9.50 -4.25
CA ILE A 56 11.39 10.15 -3.31
C ILE A 56 12.04 10.09 -1.92
N LEU A 57 12.32 11.25 -1.33
CA LEU A 57 12.88 11.32 0.03
C LEU A 57 11.87 10.77 1.03
N VAL A 58 12.21 9.62 1.61
CA VAL A 58 11.50 9.01 2.73
C VAL A 58 12.32 9.22 4.00
N ASP A 59 11.72 9.83 5.01
CA ASP A 59 12.33 10.00 6.33
C ASP A 59 11.23 10.08 7.41
N SER A 60 11.62 10.07 8.68
CA SER A 60 10.73 10.24 9.81
C SER A 60 9.91 11.53 9.70
N TYR A 61 8.63 11.45 10.09
CA TYR A 61 7.75 12.61 10.12
C TYR A 61 8.32 13.79 10.92
N ARG A 62 9.04 13.53 12.02
CA ARG A 62 9.70 14.56 12.83
C ARG A 62 10.64 15.44 12.01
N LYS A 63 11.39 14.85 11.07
CA LYS A 63 12.32 15.58 10.20
C LYS A 63 11.59 16.19 9.02
N LEU A 64 10.81 15.41 8.27
CA LEU A 64 10.15 15.91 7.05
C LEU A 64 9.12 17.00 7.31
N SER A 65 8.36 16.94 8.41
CA SER A 65 7.38 18.00 8.73
C SER A 65 8.03 19.38 8.95
N ARG A 66 9.32 19.40 9.30
CA ARG A 66 10.12 20.61 9.53
C ARG A 66 10.94 21.02 8.32
N ASN A 67 11.26 20.10 7.41
CA ASN A 67 11.97 20.41 6.19
C ASN A 67 11.12 21.36 5.32
N LYS A 68 11.66 22.56 5.04
CA LYS A 68 11.03 23.59 4.20
C LYS A 68 11.65 23.69 2.80
N GLU A 69 12.76 22.99 2.57
CA GLU A 69 13.45 22.95 1.28
C GLU A 69 12.65 22.16 0.25
N ILE A 70 11.88 21.16 0.71
CA ILE A 70 10.98 20.37 -0.13
C ILE A 70 9.55 20.90 0.07
N PRO A 71 8.87 21.34 -1.00
CA PRO A 71 7.52 21.87 -0.91
C PRO A 71 6.50 20.82 -0.42
N GLY A 72 5.34 21.31 0.01
CA GLY A 72 4.26 20.45 0.47
C GLY A 72 4.33 20.03 1.94
N GLN A 73 3.39 19.16 2.31
CA GLN A 73 3.22 18.66 3.66
C GLN A 73 3.75 17.24 3.79
N ALA A 74 4.17 16.87 5.01
CA ALA A 74 4.59 15.51 5.29
C ALA A 74 3.37 14.59 5.39
N HIS A 75 3.33 13.59 4.53
CA HIS A 75 2.32 12.54 4.48
C HIS A 75 2.86 11.27 5.16
N HIS A 76 2.14 10.73 6.15
CA HIS A 76 2.54 9.48 6.84
C HIS A 76 2.23 8.27 5.96
N LEU A 77 3.26 7.46 5.66
CA LEU A 77 3.10 6.21 4.90
C LEU A 77 2.34 5.15 5.70
N ASN A 78 2.66 5.01 6.99
CA ASN A 78 1.83 4.31 7.96
C ASN A 78 0.93 5.33 8.64
N GLN A 79 -0.30 5.51 8.15
CA GLN A 79 -1.19 6.60 8.55
C GLN A 79 -1.28 6.66 10.08
N ASN A 80 -0.82 7.77 10.67
CA ASN A 80 -0.67 7.87 12.12
C ASN A 80 -1.96 7.52 12.88
N ALA A 81 -3.13 7.85 12.35
CA ALA A 81 -4.39 7.46 12.97
C ALA A 81 -4.56 5.93 13.07
N ALA A 82 -4.14 5.16 12.07
CA ALA A 82 -4.23 3.69 12.11
C ALA A 82 -3.11 3.05 12.95
N PHE A 83 -1.92 3.66 13.02
CA PHE A 83 -0.71 3.00 13.53
C PHE A 83 -0.12 3.58 14.83
N LYS A 84 -0.57 4.74 15.32
CA LYS A 84 0.07 5.47 16.45
C LYS A 84 0.25 4.69 17.76
N ASP A 85 -0.53 3.63 17.96
CA ASP A 85 -0.48 2.82 19.18
C ASP A 85 0.67 1.79 19.11
N VAL A 86 1.29 1.62 17.93
CA VAL A 86 2.42 0.71 17.67
C VAL A 86 3.63 1.48 17.14
N ILE A 87 3.44 2.32 16.12
CA ILE A 87 4.52 3.13 15.52
C ILE A 87 4.41 4.56 16.06
N PRO A 88 5.42 5.07 16.80
CA PRO A 88 5.40 6.43 17.33
C PRO A 88 5.24 7.47 16.23
N ARG A 89 4.30 8.42 16.41
CA ARG A 89 3.98 9.46 15.41
C ARG A 89 5.20 10.17 14.81
N LYS A 90 6.19 10.49 15.65
CA LYS A 90 7.39 11.24 15.26
C LYS A 90 8.35 10.40 14.41
N GLU A 91 8.25 9.08 14.51
CA GLU A 91 9.13 8.10 13.85
C GLU A 91 8.47 7.46 12.63
N GLY A 92 7.13 7.52 12.52
CA GLY A 92 6.40 7.10 11.34
C GLY A 92 7.03 7.68 10.07
N LEU A 93 7.36 6.81 9.12
CA LEU A 93 7.95 7.23 7.86
C LEU A 93 6.97 8.07 7.06
N SER A 94 7.52 9.05 6.36
CA SER A 94 6.75 10.00 5.58
C SER A 94 7.44 10.32 4.27
N ILE A 95 6.66 10.91 3.37
CA ILE A 95 7.15 11.61 2.18
C ILE A 95 6.59 13.03 2.17
N LYS A 96 7.12 13.88 1.30
CA LYS A 96 6.53 15.18 0.99
C LYS A 96 5.56 15.02 -0.18
N LEU A 97 4.33 15.45 0.03
CA LEU A 97 3.34 15.60 -1.03
C LEU A 97 2.92 17.06 -1.13
N GLU A 98 2.84 17.55 -2.35
CA GLU A 98 2.41 18.92 -2.63
C GLU A 98 0.97 19.15 -2.15
N GLY A 99 0.73 20.36 -1.63
CA GLY A 99 -0.58 20.81 -1.19
C GLY A 99 -0.90 20.61 0.29
N ASN A 100 -1.90 21.37 0.72
CA ASN A 100 -2.49 21.35 2.04
C ASN A 100 -3.83 20.62 2.01
N ILE A 101 -3.94 19.53 2.78
CA ILE A 101 -5.14 18.67 2.82
C ILE A 101 -6.44 19.40 3.19
N ARG A 102 -6.36 20.58 3.83
CA ARG A 102 -7.53 21.36 4.25
C ARG A 102 -7.92 22.50 3.32
N LYS A 103 -7.10 22.80 2.30
CA LYS A 103 -7.29 23.99 1.45
C LYS A 103 -7.18 23.67 -0.03
N ASP A 104 -6.24 22.81 -0.40
CA ASP A 104 -5.84 22.61 -1.79
C ASP A 104 -6.51 21.34 -2.33
N ILE A 105 -7.80 21.46 -2.65
CA ILE A 105 -8.62 20.37 -3.18
C ILE A 105 -8.00 19.85 -4.48
N GLY A 106 -7.85 18.53 -4.59
CA GLY A 106 -7.26 17.88 -5.76
C GLY A 106 -5.73 17.91 -5.83
N SER A 107 -5.04 18.55 -4.87
CA SER A 107 -3.58 18.46 -4.76
C SER A 107 -3.10 17.02 -4.53
N PRO A 108 -1.83 16.69 -4.82
CA PRO A 108 -1.24 15.37 -4.53
C PRO A 108 -1.53 14.85 -3.12
N HIS A 109 -1.30 15.69 -2.10
CA HIS A 109 -1.54 15.27 -0.72
C HIS A 109 -3.04 15.07 -0.41
N TYR A 110 -3.91 15.90 -1.00
CA TYR A 110 -5.35 15.72 -0.91
C TYR A 110 -5.78 14.38 -1.52
N LYS A 111 -5.32 14.06 -2.73
CA LYS A 111 -5.67 12.83 -3.46
C LYS A 111 -5.20 11.57 -2.74
N ALA A 112 -4.00 11.60 -2.15
CA ALA A 112 -3.53 10.49 -1.30
C ALA A 112 -4.51 10.20 -0.16
N HIS A 113 -4.97 11.24 0.53
CA HIS A 113 -5.94 11.08 1.61
C HIS A 113 -7.33 10.71 1.11
N GLU A 114 -7.78 11.24 -0.01
CA GLU A 114 -9.07 10.88 -0.61
C GLU A 114 -9.12 9.38 -0.96
N SER A 115 -8.06 8.87 -1.56
CA SER A 115 -7.90 7.44 -1.87
C SER A 115 -7.91 6.56 -0.62
N LEU A 116 -7.15 6.93 0.42
CA LEU A 116 -7.15 6.21 1.70
C LEU A 116 -8.50 6.28 2.41
N GLU A 117 -9.23 7.39 2.32
CA GLU A 117 -10.56 7.50 2.90
C GLU A 117 -11.56 6.55 2.20
N GLN A 118 -11.47 6.36 0.89
CA GLN A 118 -12.26 5.35 0.17
C GLN A 118 -11.95 3.93 0.65
N PHE A 119 -10.67 3.61 0.89
CA PHE A 119 -10.27 2.33 1.47
C PHE A 119 -10.85 2.14 2.89
N TRP A 120 -10.68 3.13 3.77
CA TRP A 120 -11.16 3.03 5.14
C TRP A 120 -12.67 3.01 5.26
N ASP A 121 -13.39 3.71 4.38
CA ASP A 121 -14.86 3.75 4.38
C ASP A 121 -15.48 2.36 4.22
N GLN A 122 -14.81 1.41 3.55
CA GLN A 122 -15.25 0.01 3.45
C GLN A 122 -15.32 -0.68 4.82
N TYR A 123 -14.41 -0.36 5.74
CA TYR A 123 -14.31 -0.99 7.06
C TYR A 123 -15.05 -0.21 8.16
N ARG A 124 -15.38 1.06 7.91
CA ARG A 124 -16.15 1.90 8.82
C ARG A 124 -17.63 1.53 8.81
N LYS A 125 -18.38 2.07 9.77
CA LYS A 125 -19.83 1.85 9.87
C LYS A 125 -20.52 2.25 8.56
N GLY A 126 -21.23 1.30 7.95
CA GLY A 126 -21.94 1.48 6.69
C GLY A 126 -21.17 1.03 5.44
N GLY A 127 -19.91 0.63 5.57
CA GLY A 127 -19.16 -0.01 4.50
C GLY A 127 -19.38 -1.53 4.44
N GLU A 128 -19.13 -2.12 3.28
CA GLU A 128 -19.33 -3.55 2.99
C GLU A 128 -18.50 -4.48 3.90
N LEU A 129 -17.34 -4.00 4.38
CA LEU A 129 -16.41 -4.75 5.22
C LEU A 129 -16.52 -4.34 6.70
N HIS A 130 -17.59 -3.64 7.08
CA HIS A 130 -17.80 -3.22 8.47
C HIS A 130 -17.74 -4.42 9.44
N ARG A 131 -17.09 -4.20 10.60
CA ARG A 131 -16.76 -5.22 11.63
C ARG A 131 -15.65 -6.20 11.24
N THR A 132 -15.08 -6.06 10.06
CA THR A 132 -13.79 -6.70 9.73
C THR A 132 -12.66 -5.68 9.89
N ARG A 133 -11.41 -6.10 9.71
CA ARG A 133 -10.24 -5.24 9.78
C ARG A 133 -9.26 -5.66 8.69
N PRO A 134 -8.65 -4.71 7.96
CA PRO A 134 -7.68 -5.07 6.93
C PRO A 134 -6.40 -5.63 7.55
N THR A 135 -5.75 -6.50 6.80
CA THR A 135 -4.36 -6.94 6.98
C THR A 135 -3.37 -5.83 6.59
N MET A 136 -2.11 -5.98 6.99
CA MET A 136 -1.02 -5.12 6.52
C MET A 136 -0.87 -5.18 5.00
N ALA A 137 -0.99 -6.37 4.41
CA ALA A 137 -0.92 -6.54 2.96
C ALA A 137 -2.01 -5.72 2.23
N GLU A 138 -3.27 -5.78 2.69
CA GLU A 138 -4.36 -4.99 2.11
C GLU A 138 -4.16 -3.48 2.30
N TYR A 139 -3.64 -3.07 3.46
CA TYR A 139 -3.27 -1.68 3.68
C TYR A 139 -2.16 -1.22 2.74
N ASN A 140 -1.14 -2.04 2.48
CA ASN A 140 -0.02 -1.68 1.60
C ASN A 140 -0.45 -1.54 0.14
N VAL A 141 -1.40 -2.37 -0.33
CA VAL A 141 -2.04 -2.19 -1.64
C VAL A 141 -2.81 -0.86 -1.70
N ALA A 142 -3.55 -0.52 -0.65
CA ALA A 142 -4.26 0.76 -0.58
C ALA A 142 -3.29 1.96 -0.52
N LEU A 143 -2.17 1.82 0.20
CA LEU A 143 -1.12 2.84 0.27
C LEU A 143 -0.48 3.05 -1.11
N GLU A 144 -0.09 1.99 -1.82
CA GLU A 144 0.46 2.09 -3.18
C GLU A 144 -0.50 2.83 -4.11
N LYS A 145 -1.77 2.43 -4.13
CA LYS A 145 -2.80 3.12 -4.91
C LYS A 145 -2.90 4.59 -4.53
N SER A 146 -2.90 4.92 -3.24
CA SER A 146 -3.02 6.31 -2.79
C SER A 146 -1.85 7.19 -3.24
N LEU A 147 -0.65 6.62 -3.34
CA LEU A 147 0.54 7.31 -3.83
C LEU A 147 0.49 7.51 -5.35
N ILE A 148 0.01 6.52 -6.09
CA ILE A 148 -0.22 6.64 -7.55
C ILE A 148 -1.29 7.70 -7.83
N ASP A 149 -2.40 7.71 -7.08
CA ASP A 149 -3.45 8.72 -7.20
C ASP A 149 -2.93 10.13 -6.87
N ALA A 150 -1.90 10.24 -6.02
CA ALA A 150 -1.18 11.47 -5.73
C ALA A 150 -0.20 11.91 -6.83
N GLY A 151 0.00 11.09 -7.86
CA GLY A 151 0.82 11.41 -9.03
C GLY A 151 2.23 10.82 -9.01
N LEU A 152 2.55 9.91 -8.07
CA LEU A 152 3.79 9.14 -8.16
C LEU A 152 3.71 8.12 -9.30
N THR A 153 4.84 7.82 -9.93
CA THR A 153 4.90 6.70 -10.87
C THR A 153 4.72 5.36 -10.12
N PRO A 154 4.29 4.28 -10.80
CA PRO A 154 4.18 2.97 -10.16
C PRO A 154 5.47 2.49 -9.49
N ASN A 155 6.64 2.77 -10.08
CA ASN A 155 7.93 2.39 -9.50
C ASN A 155 8.23 3.20 -8.24
N GLN A 156 8.03 4.52 -8.27
CA GLN A 156 8.18 5.36 -7.08
C GLN A 156 7.25 4.93 -5.94
N ALA A 157 6.00 4.60 -6.24
CA ALA A 157 5.04 4.13 -5.24
C ALA A 157 5.50 2.82 -4.60
N LYS A 158 5.97 1.85 -5.40
CA LYS A 158 6.49 0.56 -4.90
C LYS A 158 7.72 0.73 -4.00
N ASP A 159 8.66 1.60 -4.39
CA ASP A 159 9.87 1.86 -3.60
C ASP A 159 9.52 2.50 -2.24
N VAL A 160 8.58 3.44 -2.24
CA VAL A 160 8.10 4.10 -1.02
C VAL A 160 7.31 3.13 -0.13
N VAL A 161 6.45 2.29 -0.69
CA VAL A 161 5.69 1.27 0.04
C VAL A 161 6.60 0.21 0.65
N SER A 162 7.66 -0.19 -0.06
CA SER A 162 8.64 -1.16 0.46
C SER A 162 9.28 -0.65 1.75
N LYS A 163 9.64 0.64 1.83
CA LYS A 163 10.14 1.27 3.06
C LYS A 163 9.08 1.31 4.18
N ALA A 164 7.80 1.51 3.83
CA ALA A 164 6.71 1.44 4.80
C ALA A 164 6.53 0.02 5.37
N MET A 165 6.66 -1.01 4.53
CA MET A 165 6.63 -2.42 4.91
C MET A 165 7.81 -2.81 5.81
N GLU A 166 9.02 -2.33 5.50
CA GLU A 166 10.19 -2.52 6.37
C GLU A 166 9.95 -1.92 7.77
N GLN A 167 9.38 -0.70 7.83
CA GLN A 167 9.01 -0.11 9.11
C GLN A 167 7.95 -0.97 9.82
N GLN A 168 6.90 -1.43 9.15
CA GLN A 168 5.88 -2.31 9.75
C GLN A 168 6.55 -3.57 10.36
N LEU A 169 7.41 -4.23 9.59
CA LEU A 169 8.11 -5.44 10.03
C LEU A 169 8.99 -5.18 11.26
N SER A 170 9.73 -4.06 11.29
CA SER A 170 10.56 -3.66 12.44
C SER A 170 9.76 -3.44 13.73
N TYR A 171 8.45 -3.16 13.62
CA TYR A 171 7.51 -3.04 14.73
C TYR A 171 6.66 -4.31 14.95
N GLY A 172 7.05 -5.43 14.33
CA GLY A 172 6.38 -6.73 14.48
C GLY A 172 5.04 -6.84 13.74
N LEU A 173 4.77 -5.97 12.77
CA LEU A 173 3.56 -5.94 11.95
C LEU A 173 3.81 -6.65 10.61
N ALA A 174 3.82 -7.99 10.62
CA ALA A 174 3.95 -8.80 9.40
C ALA A 174 2.72 -8.68 8.48
N ALA A 175 2.88 -9.07 7.21
CA ALA A 175 1.91 -8.86 6.12
C ALA A 175 0.51 -9.43 6.44
N GLU A 176 0.44 -10.57 7.11
CA GLU A 176 -0.76 -11.29 7.48
C GLU A 176 -1.43 -10.77 8.76
N LYS A 177 -0.74 -9.92 9.54
CA LYS A 177 -1.32 -9.31 10.73
C LYS A 177 -2.30 -8.21 10.34
N PHE A 178 -3.30 -7.99 11.19
CA PHE A 178 -4.22 -6.89 11.01
C PHE A 178 -3.59 -5.53 11.31
N VAL A 179 -4.06 -4.49 10.61
CA VAL A 179 -3.81 -3.08 10.98
C VAL A 179 -4.22 -2.86 12.44
N PRO A 180 -3.44 -2.11 13.27
CA PRO A 180 -3.76 -1.93 14.68
C PRO A 180 -5.16 -1.39 14.90
N ARG A 181 -5.56 -0.38 14.10
CA ARG A 181 -6.83 0.32 14.28
C ARG A 181 -7.39 0.84 12.96
N ILE A 182 -8.72 0.79 12.82
CA ILE A 182 -9.44 1.51 11.77
C ILE A 182 -9.54 2.99 12.19
N PRO A 183 -8.98 3.94 11.42
CA PRO A 183 -9.02 5.35 11.78
C PRO A 183 -10.44 5.92 11.62
N GLY A 184 -10.78 6.89 12.47
CA GLY A 184 -11.99 7.69 12.28
C GLY A 184 -11.95 8.48 10.98
N LYS A 185 -13.13 8.84 10.46
CA LYS A 185 -13.27 9.55 9.18
C LYS A 185 -12.59 10.92 9.22
N MET A 186 -11.81 11.20 8.19
CA MET A 186 -11.29 12.54 7.91
C MET A 186 -12.22 13.21 6.91
N TYR A 187 -12.84 14.31 7.31
CA TYR A 187 -13.67 15.11 6.40
C TYR A 187 -12.76 16.02 5.59
N LEU A 188 -12.47 15.62 4.35
CA LEU A 188 -11.77 16.45 3.38
C LEU A 188 -12.70 17.57 2.88
N PRO A 189 -12.15 18.77 2.56
CA PRO A 189 -12.92 19.84 1.95
C PRO A 189 -13.47 19.42 0.58
N LYS A 190 -14.63 19.96 0.21
CA LYS A 190 -15.33 19.71 -1.06
C LYS A 190 -15.37 20.97 -1.91
#